data_AF-A0A0N4TAQ2-F1
#
_entry.id   AF-A0A0N4TAQ2-F1
#
_cell.length_a   1.000
_cell.length_b   1.000
_cell.length_c   1.000
_cell.angle_alpha   90.00
_cell.angle_beta   90.00
_cell.angle_gamma   90.00
#
_symmetry.space_group_name_H-M   'P 1'
#
loop_
_entity.id
_entity.type
_entity.pdbx_description
1 polymer ?
#
loop_
_entity_poly.entity_id
_entity_poly.type
_entity_poly.pdbx_seq_one_letter_code
_entity_poly.pdbx_strand_id
1 'polypeptide(L)'
;MSTSTLSGDSVDENAFAIEDVSGAIEDYFFEGAEKLLEMWFDKKQAGATSLRNIPYSELVAMLDIAHCHILHSKSNECMDSYVLSESSMFVSDFRIVLKTCGTTRLLHTLRRILHLAKIYCNMDNVISVFYSRKNFMHPERQPYPHSSFETEVDYLEEHFTGGSAYCIGPQRQDCWFLYTMVTPRAAFTFPEHTLEILMNGLPDDVLNVFSPSVSKDGNDCRMKSAINTVLPPGIIV
;
A
#
# COMPACT_ATOMS: atom_id res chain seq x y z
N MET A 1 35.98 59.88 -2.33
CA MET A 1 36.66 59.72 -1.03
C MET A 1 35.87 58.71 -0.23
N SER A 2 36.56 57.68 0.21
CA SER A 2 36.11 56.62 1.10
C SER A 2 35.53 57.18 2.40
N THR A 3 34.54 56.50 2.99
CA THR A 3 34.78 55.60 4.14
C THR A 3 33.53 54.82 4.48
N SER A 4 33.74 53.52 4.63
CA SER A 4 32.86 52.49 5.20
C SER A 4 32.66 52.65 6.70
N THR A 5 31.54 52.16 7.21
CA THR A 5 31.48 51.45 8.50
C THR A 5 30.29 50.48 8.51
N LEU A 6 30.62 49.18 8.55
CA LEU A 6 29.77 48.07 8.93
C LEU A 6 29.71 47.99 10.47
N SER A 7 28.54 47.73 11.05
CA SER A 7 28.39 46.86 12.24
C SER A 7 26.93 46.82 12.70
N GLY A 8 26.42 45.61 12.95
CA GLY A 8 25.35 45.38 13.94
C GLY A 8 24.22 44.49 13.45
N ASP A 9 24.47 43.17 13.42
CA ASP A 9 23.41 42.16 13.46
C ASP A 9 22.68 42.24 14.82
N SER A 10 21.36 42.35 14.78
CA SER A 10 20.47 41.97 15.88
C SER A 10 19.36 41.10 15.30
N VAL A 11 19.47 39.80 15.56
CA VAL A 11 18.45 38.81 15.21
C VAL A 11 17.27 39.01 16.15
N ASP A 12 16.14 39.48 15.61
CA ASP A 12 14.88 39.58 16.32
C ASP A 12 14.28 38.17 16.42
N GLU A 13 14.49 37.52 17.58
CA GLU A 13 13.72 36.36 18.00
C GLU A 13 12.32 36.82 18.43
N ASN A 14 11.28 36.19 17.85
CA ASN A 14 9.84 36.38 18.07
C ASN A 14 9.14 37.45 17.22
N ALA A 15 8.72 37.03 16.01
CA ALA A 15 7.41 37.39 15.48
C ALA A 15 6.94 36.39 14.40
N PHE A 16 6.88 35.09 14.71
CA PHE A 16 5.97 34.19 13.97
C PHE A 16 4.56 34.48 14.47
N ALA A 17 3.99 35.58 13.98
CA ALA A 17 2.57 35.84 14.10
C ALA A 17 1.84 34.72 13.36
N ILE A 18 1.12 33.90 14.11
CA ILE A 18 0.14 32.96 13.58
C ILE A 18 -0.96 33.83 13.00
N GLU A 19 -0.99 33.98 11.68
CA GLU A 19 -2.16 34.53 11.00
C GLU A 19 -3.33 33.57 11.25
N ASP A 20 -4.33 34.08 11.95
CA ASP A 20 -5.58 33.42 12.28
C ASP A 20 -6.40 33.25 10.99
N VAL A 21 -6.10 32.20 10.23
CA VAL A 21 -6.89 31.82 9.05
C VAL A 21 -8.13 31.11 9.57
N SER A 22 -9.17 31.91 9.87
CA SER A 22 -10.53 31.44 10.17
C SER A 22 -11.24 30.93 8.91
N GLY A 23 -10.59 30.07 8.13
CA GLY A 23 -11.22 29.21 7.13
C GLY A 23 -11.70 27.96 7.84
N ALA A 24 -12.95 27.56 7.59
CA ALA A 24 -13.46 26.29 8.09
C ALA A 24 -12.42 25.19 7.86
N ILE A 25 -11.94 24.58 8.95
CA ILE A 25 -11.14 23.37 8.87
C ILE A 25 -12.05 22.38 8.14
N GLU A 26 -11.80 22.14 6.86
CA GLU A 26 -12.32 20.93 6.23
C GLU A 26 -11.88 19.80 7.15
N ASP A 27 -12.83 19.07 7.74
CA ASP A 27 -12.54 17.90 8.55
C ASP A 27 -11.59 17.01 7.74
N TYR A 28 -10.32 17.04 8.12
CA TYR A 28 -9.28 16.28 7.47
C TYR A 28 -9.64 14.80 7.63
N PHE A 29 -10.07 14.17 6.55
CA PHE A 29 -10.49 12.79 6.53
C PHE A 29 -9.49 11.96 5.73
N PHE A 30 -9.01 10.90 6.36
CA PHE A 30 -8.16 9.89 5.74
C PHE A 30 -8.92 8.56 5.65
N GLU A 31 -9.03 8.01 4.45
CA GLU A 31 -9.64 6.68 4.26
C GLU A 31 -8.64 5.59 4.68
N GLY A 32 -8.84 5.03 5.86
CA GLY A 32 -7.98 3.96 6.38
C GLY A 32 -8.19 2.59 5.75
N ALA A 33 -9.34 2.35 5.10
CA ALA A 33 -9.63 1.08 4.46
C ALA A 33 -8.66 0.80 3.29
N GLU A 34 -7.87 -0.26 3.44
CA GLU A 34 -6.85 -0.64 2.48
C GLU A 34 -7.44 -1.36 1.26
N LYS A 35 -6.84 -1.10 0.11
CA LYS A 35 -6.98 -1.87 -1.13
C LYS A 35 -5.81 -2.83 -1.21
N LEU A 36 -6.08 -4.11 -1.41
CA LEU A 36 -5.08 -5.16 -1.51
C LEU A 36 -5.16 -5.83 -2.88
N LEU A 37 -4.05 -5.84 -3.61
CA LEU A 37 -3.88 -6.61 -4.83
C LEU A 37 -2.76 -7.63 -4.63
N GLU A 38 -3.07 -8.88 -4.89
CA GLU A 38 -2.13 -9.98 -4.94
C GLU A 38 -2.22 -10.66 -6.31
N MET A 39 -1.07 -10.81 -6.97
CA MET A 39 -0.97 -11.44 -8.28
C MET A 39 0.09 -12.51 -8.29
N TRP A 40 -0.25 -13.63 -8.93
CA TRP A 40 0.61 -14.80 -9.08
C TRP A 40 0.86 -15.09 -10.55
N PHE A 41 2.12 -15.26 -10.91
CA PHE A 41 2.56 -15.61 -12.25
C PHE A 41 2.90 -17.09 -12.35
N ASP A 42 2.74 -17.68 -13.54
CA ASP A 42 3.01 -19.10 -13.75
C ASP A 42 4.52 -19.39 -13.67
N LYS A 43 4.96 -19.99 -12.56
CA LYS A 43 6.34 -20.46 -12.44
C LYS A 43 6.73 -21.56 -13.42
N LYS A 44 5.76 -22.22 -14.07
CA LYS A 44 5.99 -23.26 -15.09
C LYS A 44 6.15 -22.67 -16.49
N GLN A 45 5.93 -21.36 -16.65
CA GLN A 45 6.17 -20.67 -17.92
C GLN A 45 7.65 -20.81 -18.31
N ALA A 46 7.88 -21.25 -19.55
CA ALA A 46 9.23 -21.48 -20.05
C ALA A 46 10.05 -20.18 -20.06
N GLY A 47 11.18 -20.20 -19.35
CA GLY A 47 12.08 -19.04 -19.23
C GLY A 47 11.59 -17.97 -18.26
N ALA A 48 10.52 -18.21 -17.49
CA ALA A 48 10.15 -17.32 -16.39
C ALA A 48 11.26 -17.29 -15.34
N THR A 49 11.60 -16.11 -14.85
CA THR A 49 12.67 -15.91 -13.85
C THR A 49 12.10 -15.47 -12.51
N SER A 50 12.41 -14.25 -12.04
CA SER A 50 11.94 -13.72 -10.76
C SER A 50 11.42 -12.30 -10.94
N LEU A 51 10.28 -11.95 -10.34
CA LEU A 51 9.79 -10.57 -10.27
C LEU A 51 10.76 -9.64 -9.55
N ARG A 52 11.65 -10.20 -8.71
CA ARG A 52 12.71 -9.45 -8.02
C ARG A 52 13.79 -8.93 -8.99
N ASN A 53 13.78 -9.37 -10.24
CA ASN A 53 14.64 -8.83 -11.29
C ASN A 53 14.15 -7.47 -11.83
N ILE A 54 12.93 -7.04 -11.47
CA ILE A 54 12.43 -5.71 -11.86
C ILE A 54 13.30 -4.64 -11.20
N PRO A 55 13.90 -3.71 -11.96
CA PRO A 55 14.76 -2.67 -11.40
C PRO A 55 14.02 -1.79 -10.39
N TYR A 56 14.69 -1.39 -9.33
CA TYR A 56 14.11 -0.53 -8.29
C TYR A 56 13.49 0.76 -8.85
N SER A 57 14.15 1.40 -9.83
CA SER A 57 13.62 2.60 -10.50
C SER A 57 12.30 2.36 -11.23
N GLU A 58 12.08 1.15 -11.73
CA GLU A 58 10.84 0.75 -12.39
C GLU A 58 9.72 0.50 -11.39
N LEU A 59 10.04 -0.05 -10.21
CA LEU A 59 9.11 -0.16 -9.10
C LEU A 59 8.69 1.22 -8.59
N VAL A 60 9.62 2.17 -8.47
CA VAL A 60 9.30 3.57 -8.10
C VAL A 60 8.35 4.17 -9.14
N ALA A 61 8.70 4.12 -10.43
CA ALA A 61 7.86 4.67 -11.49
C ALA A 61 6.47 4.00 -11.56
N MET A 62 6.37 2.71 -11.20
CA MET A 62 5.10 2.00 -11.09
C MET A 62 4.27 2.53 -9.91
N LEU A 63 4.88 2.73 -8.74
CA LEU A 63 4.19 3.22 -7.54
C LEU A 63 3.74 4.68 -7.67
N ASP A 64 4.48 5.50 -8.43
CA ASP A 64 4.07 6.87 -8.76
C ASP A 64 2.71 6.91 -9.48
N ILE A 65 2.34 5.87 -10.25
CA ILE A 65 1.00 5.74 -10.88
C ILE A 65 -0.10 5.65 -9.82
N ALA A 66 0.17 4.98 -8.70
CA ALA A 66 -0.75 4.87 -7.57
C ALA A 66 -0.69 6.09 -6.62
N HIS A 67 0.19 7.06 -6.89
CA HIS A 67 0.51 8.17 -5.99
C HIS A 67 1.06 7.72 -4.63
N CYS A 68 1.94 6.71 -4.64
CA CYS A 68 2.65 6.29 -3.43
C CYS A 68 4.16 6.17 -3.68
N HIS A 69 4.96 6.34 -2.63
CA HIS A 69 6.42 6.32 -2.72
C HIS A 69 7.03 5.32 -1.74
N ILE A 70 8.18 4.75 -2.09
CA ILE A 70 8.93 3.86 -1.20
C ILE A 70 9.65 4.69 -0.15
N LEU A 71 9.39 4.43 1.12
CA LEU A 71 10.07 5.04 2.27
C LEU A 71 11.24 4.19 2.77
N HIS A 72 11.07 2.88 2.77
CA HIS A 72 12.08 1.94 3.21
C HIS A 72 11.96 0.63 2.44
N SER A 73 13.08 -0.08 2.30
CA SER A 73 13.14 -1.37 1.62
C SER A 73 14.00 -2.35 2.41
N LYS A 74 13.63 -3.63 2.37
CA LYS A 74 14.39 -4.71 2.98
C LYS A 74 14.24 -5.97 2.15
N SER A 75 15.30 -6.78 2.09
CA SER A 75 15.33 -7.99 1.28
C SER A 75 15.80 -9.18 2.10
N ASN A 76 15.26 -10.36 1.78
CA ASN A 76 15.77 -11.63 2.25
C ASN A 76 15.85 -12.64 1.09
N GLU A 77 16.08 -13.92 1.38
CA GLU A 77 16.22 -14.96 0.36
C GLU A 77 14.92 -15.20 -0.44
N CYS A 78 13.75 -14.89 0.13
CA CYS A 78 12.45 -15.22 -0.43
C CYS A 78 11.70 -14.03 -1.04
N MET A 79 11.93 -12.81 -0.54
CA MET A 79 11.18 -11.63 -0.95
C MET A 79 11.91 -10.31 -0.69
N ASP A 80 11.48 -9.29 -1.41
CA ASP A 80 11.77 -7.88 -1.16
C ASP A 80 10.51 -7.22 -0.58
N SER A 81 10.64 -6.57 0.57
CA SER A 81 9.57 -5.83 1.24
C SER A 81 9.84 -4.32 1.18
N TYR A 82 8.77 -3.56 0.94
CA TYR A 82 8.80 -2.11 0.79
C TYR A 82 7.75 -1.48 1.69
N VAL A 83 8.19 -0.57 2.57
CA VAL A 83 7.29 0.33 3.30
C VAL A 83 7.00 1.51 2.38
N LEU A 84 5.72 1.79 2.16
CA LEU A 84 5.25 2.88 1.31
C LEU A 84 4.76 4.05 2.16
N SER A 85 4.66 5.23 1.55
CA SER A 85 4.05 6.41 2.19
C SER A 85 2.61 6.16 2.67
N GLU A 86 1.90 5.24 2.01
CA GLU A 86 0.49 4.94 2.25
C GLU A 86 0.23 3.42 2.19
N SER A 87 1.06 2.61 2.89
CA SER A 87 0.96 1.13 3.12
C SER A 87 2.24 0.35 2.75
N SER A 88 2.16 -0.76 2.00
CA SER A 88 3.28 -1.70 1.80
C SER A 88 3.22 -2.46 0.48
N MET A 89 4.38 -2.93 0.00
CA MET A 89 4.50 -3.81 -1.17
C MET A 89 5.48 -4.94 -0.89
N PHE A 90 5.18 -6.14 -1.36
CA PHE A 90 6.03 -7.33 -1.26
C PHE A 90 6.22 -7.96 -2.64
N VAL A 91 7.47 -8.24 -3.01
CA VAL A 91 7.84 -8.85 -4.29
C VAL A 91 8.63 -10.14 -4.01
N SER A 92 8.07 -11.27 -4.41
CA SER A 92 8.72 -12.59 -4.40
C SER A 92 8.97 -13.06 -5.83
N ASP A 93 9.51 -14.25 -6.04
CA ASP A 93 9.87 -14.71 -7.40
C ASP A 93 8.69 -14.71 -8.37
N PHE A 94 7.51 -15.16 -7.94
CA PHE A 94 6.33 -15.30 -8.80
C PHE A 94 5.07 -14.65 -8.22
N ARG A 95 5.23 -13.84 -7.17
CA ARG A 95 4.15 -13.13 -6.48
C ARG A 95 4.49 -11.68 -6.27
N ILE A 96 3.51 -10.81 -6.53
CA ILE A 96 3.53 -9.42 -6.06
C ILE A 96 2.29 -9.18 -5.20
N VAL A 97 2.49 -8.55 -4.05
CA VAL A 97 1.43 -8.05 -3.17
C VAL A 97 1.60 -6.56 -3.06
N LEU A 98 0.60 -5.79 -3.46
CA LEU A 98 0.55 -4.34 -3.32
C LEU A 98 -0.64 -3.98 -2.46
N LYS A 99 -0.38 -3.29 -1.35
CA LYS A 99 -1.41 -2.76 -0.46
C LYS A 99 -1.29 -1.25 -0.41
N THR A 100 -2.41 -0.55 -0.49
CA THR A 100 -2.45 0.92 -0.42
C THR A 100 -3.70 1.40 0.30
N CYS A 101 -3.65 2.54 0.97
CA CYS A 101 -4.80 3.18 1.64
C CYS A 101 -5.04 4.60 1.09
N GLY A 102 -5.95 5.35 1.72
CA GLY A 102 -6.31 6.70 1.30
C GLY A 102 -6.99 6.70 -0.07
N THR A 103 -6.63 7.69 -0.89
CA THR A 103 -7.16 7.90 -2.26
C THR A 103 -6.19 7.42 -3.34
N THR A 104 -5.29 6.49 -3.01
CA THR A 104 -4.38 5.88 -3.98
C THR A 104 -5.12 5.16 -5.11
N ARG A 105 -4.47 5.07 -6.25
CA ARG A 105 -5.03 4.48 -7.49
C ARG A 105 -4.44 3.11 -7.76
N LEU A 106 -4.59 2.19 -6.81
CA LEU A 106 -3.94 0.88 -6.85
C LEU A 106 -4.14 0.16 -8.20
N LEU A 107 -5.37 0.10 -8.71
CA LEU A 107 -5.67 -0.68 -9.93
C LEU A 107 -5.09 -0.05 -11.20
N HIS A 108 -4.71 1.24 -11.19
CA HIS A 108 -3.99 1.82 -12.33
C HIS A 108 -2.58 1.25 -12.49
N THR A 109 -1.99 0.65 -11.45
CA THR A 109 -0.67 0.00 -11.54
C THR A 109 -0.72 -1.31 -12.33
N LEU A 110 -1.90 -1.90 -12.52
CA LEU A 110 -2.09 -3.26 -13.05
C LEU A 110 -1.39 -3.46 -14.41
N ARG A 111 -1.61 -2.54 -15.35
CA ARG A 111 -0.96 -2.60 -16.68
C ARG A 111 0.55 -2.48 -16.57
N ARG A 112 1.05 -1.68 -15.63
CA ARG A 112 2.49 -1.51 -15.42
C ARG A 112 3.11 -2.77 -14.79
N ILE A 113 2.46 -3.38 -13.80
CA ILE A 113 2.88 -4.65 -13.19
C ILE A 113 3.02 -5.73 -14.28
N LEU A 114 1.97 -5.94 -15.07
CA LEU A 114 1.95 -6.94 -16.15
C LEU A 114 3.06 -6.69 -17.18
N HIS A 115 3.27 -5.42 -17.55
CA HIS A 115 4.33 -5.05 -18.48
C HIS A 115 5.72 -5.34 -17.92
N LEU A 116 5.99 -4.94 -16.67
CA LEU A 116 7.28 -5.14 -16.02
C LEU A 116 7.61 -6.63 -15.85
N ALA A 117 6.64 -7.42 -15.40
CA ALA A 117 6.78 -8.87 -15.30
C ALA A 117 7.13 -9.52 -16.65
N LYS A 118 6.52 -9.04 -17.74
CA LYS A 118 6.83 -9.53 -19.09
C LYS A 118 8.26 -9.18 -19.52
N ILE A 119 8.65 -7.90 -19.41
CA ILE A 119 9.92 -7.45 -20.00
C ILE A 119 11.16 -7.81 -19.17
N TYR A 120 11.04 -7.85 -17.84
CA TYR A 120 12.18 -8.13 -16.95
C TYR A 120 12.23 -9.58 -16.49
N CYS A 121 11.08 -10.27 -16.47
CA CYS A 121 10.97 -11.57 -15.82
C CYS A 121 10.53 -12.68 -16.78
N ASN A 122 10.18 -12.34 -18.03
CA ASN A 122 9.59 -13.24 -19.02
C ASN A 122 8.36 -13.97 -18.47
N MET A 123 7.47 -13.21 -17.83
CA MET A 123 6.21 -13.68 -17.27
C MET A 123 5.04 -12.93 -17.90
N ASP A 124 4.19 -13.64 -18.65
CA ASP A 124 2.96 -13.10 -19.25
C ASP A 124 1.70 -13.90 -18.86
N ASN A 125 1.86 -15.05 -18.21
CA ASN A 125 0.77 -15.86 -17.71
C ASN A 125 0.51 -15.60 -16.23
N VAL A 126 -0.56 -14.87 -15.93
CA VAL A 126 -1.08 -14.72 -14.56
C VAL A 126 -2.00 -15.91 -14.26
N ILE A 127 -1.70 -16.63 -13.18
CA ILE A 127 -2.43 -17.84 -12.78
C ILE A 127 -3.42 -17.61 -11.65
N SER A 128 -3.21 -16.55 -10.87
CA SER A 128 -4.09 -16.16 -9.76
C SER A 128 -4.05 -14.66 -9.54
N VAL A 129 -5.22 -14.08 -9.29
CA VAL A 129 -5.40 -12.69 -8.88
C VAL A 129 -6.34 -12.67 -7.69
N PHE A 130 -5.99 -11.90 -6.66
CA PHE A 130 -6.87 -11.55 -5.57
C PHE A 130 -6.85 -10.03 -5.43
N TYR A 131 -8.01 -9.41 -5.59
CA TYR A 131 -8.21 -8.01 -5.26
C TYR A 131 -9.26 -7.93 -4.16
N SER A 132 -8.93 -7.30 -3.05
CA SER A 132 -9.85 -7.19 -1.93
C SER A 132 -9.75 -5.86 -1.21
N ARG A 133 -10.85 -5.53 -0.53
CA ARG A 133 -10.90 -4.40 0.41
C ARG A 133 -12.13 -4.51 1.30
N LYS A 134 -12.06 -3.87 2.46
CA LYS A 134 -13.26 -3.54 3.23
C LYS A 134 -14.08 -2.45 2.51
N ASN A 135 -15.37 -2.36 2.77
CA ASN A 135 -16.16 -1.19 2.39
C ASN A 135 -15.53 0.10 2.93
N PHE A 136 -15.44 1.12 2.07
CA PHE A 136 -14.93 2.45 2.40
C PHE A 136 -15.90 3.20 3.31
N MET A 137 -15.37 4.13 4.10
CA MET A 137 -16.17 5.09 4.86
C MET A 137 -16.77 6.15 3.93
N HIS A 138 -15.98 6.61 2.95
CA HIS A 138 -16.37 7.60 1.94
C HIS A 138 -16.05 7.12 0.52
N PRO A 139 -16.81 6.14 -0.03
CA PRO A 139 -16.62 5.64 -1.40
C PRO A 139 -16.62 6.74 -2.47
N GLU A 140 -17.42 7.79 -2.28
CA GLU A 140 -17.55 8.92 -3.21
C GLU A 140 -16.28 9.76 -3.36
N ARG A 141 -15.35 9.68 -2.40
CA ARG A 141 -14.06 10.38 -2.43
C ARG A 141 -12.97 9.58 -3.14
N GLN A 142 -13.24 8.31 -3.47
CA GLN A 142 -12.26 7.44 -4.11
C GLN A 142 -12.15 7.75 -5.61
N PRO A 143 -10.94 7.87 -6.16
CA PRO A 143 -10.76 8.10 -7.58
C PRO A 143 -11.19 6.86 -8.38
N TYR A 144 -11.60 7.06 -9.63
CA TYR A 144 -11.78 5.95 -10.57
C TYR A 144 -10.53 5.04 -10.60
N PRO A 145 -10.68 3.70 -10.63
CA PRO A 145 -11.93 2.92 -10.67
C PRO A 145 -12.53 2.60 -9.28
N HIS A 146 -11.99 3.16 -8.20
CA HIS A 146 -12.24 2.74 -6.81
C HIS A 146 -13.52 3.31 -6.17
N SER A 147 -14.38 3.99 -6.93
CA SER A 147 -15.60 4.60 -6.41
C SER A 147 -16.69 3.59 -6.04
N SER A 148 -16.67 2.39 -6.63
CA SER A 148 -17.57 1.29 -6.28
C SER A 148 -16.91 -0.06 -6.57
N PHE A 149 -17.40 -1.14 -5.95
CA PHE A 149 -16.82 -2.46 -6.19
C PHE A 149 -17.11 -2.98 -7.60
N GLU A 150 -18.28 -2.65 -8.14
CA GLU A 150 -18.68 -2.99 -9.51
C GLU A 150 -17.71 -2.37 -10.53
N THR A 151 -17.34 -1.10 -10.38
CA THR A 151 -16.38 -0.44 -11.27
C THR A 151 -14.97 -1.05 -11.16
N GLU A 152 -14.57 -1.49 -9.97
CA GLU A 152 -13.30 -2.19 -9.77
C GLU A 152 -13.30 -3.56 -10.45
N VAL A 153 -14.42 -4.30 -10.39
CA VAL A 153 -14.61 -5.58 -11.09
C VAL A 153 -14.56 -5.38 -12.59
N ASP A 154 -15.31 -4.42 -13.14
CA ASP A 154 -15.30 -4.10 -14.57
C ASP A 154 -13.87 -3.80 -15.06
N TYR A 155 -13.13 -2.99 -14.30
CA TYR A 155 -11.73 -2.66 -14.61
C TYR A 155 -10.81 -3.89 -14.57
N LEU A 156 -10.99 -4.79 -13.60
CA LEU A 156 -10.23 -6.04 -13.50
C LEU A 156 -10.54 -6.98 -14.67
N GLU A 157 -11.80 -7.05 -15.11
CA GLU A 157 -12.22 -7.89 -16.23
C GLU A 157 -11.72 -7.42 -17.60
N GLU A 158 -11.30 -6.16 -17.74
CA GLU A 158 -10.54 -5.71 -18.92
C GLU A 158 -9.18 -6.42 -19.07
N HIS A 159 -8.65 -6.96 -17.97
CA HIS A 159 -7.29 -7.54 -17.90
C HIS A 159 -7.32 -9.05 -17.68
N PHE A 160 -8.34 -9.57 -16.99
CA PHE A 160 -8.44 -10.97 -16.61
C PHE A 160 -9.79 -11.55 -17.02
N THR A 161 -9.76 -12.71 -17.69
CA THR A 161 -10.97 -13.44 -18.08
C THR A 161 -11.29 -14.53 -17.07
N GLY A 162 -12.58 -14.70 -16.74
CA GLY A 162 -13.03 -15.79 -15.86
C GLY A 162 -12.82 -15.51 -14.38
N GLY A 163 -12.81 -14.24 -13.98
CA GLY A 163 -12.85 -13.84 -12.57
C GLY A 163 -14.21 -14.10 -11.92
N SER A 164 -14.25 -13.93 -10.61
CA SER A 164 -15.45 -14.03 -9.79
C SER A 164 -15.38 -13.01 -8.68
N ALA A 165 -16.50 -12.33 -8.42
CA ALA A 165 -16.61 -11.28 -7.43
C ALA A 165 -17.56 -11.68 -6.30
N TYR A 166 -17.21 -11.32 -5.07
CA TYR A 166 -17.92 -11.67 -3.85
C TYR A 166 -18.02 -10.47 -2.91
N CYS A 167 -19.15 -10.37 -2.23
CA CYS A 167 -19.34 -9.51 -1.07
C CYS A 167 -19.57 -10.41 0.15
N ILE A 168 -18.68 -10.33 1.12
CA ILE A 168 -18.68 -11.16 2.32
C ILE A 168 -19.07 -10.29 3.51
N GLY A 169 -20.17 -10.64 4.18
CA GLY A 169 -20.75 -9.86 5.27
C GLY A 169 -22.02 -9.08 4.88
N PRO A 170 -22.63 -8.34 5.81
CA PRO A 170 -23.87 -7.62 5.57
C PRO A 170 -23.64 -6.39 4.69
N GLN A 171 -24.38 -6.25 3.58
CA GLN A 171 -24.20 -5.14 2.63
C GLN A 171 -24.41 -3.74 3.22
N ARG A 172 -25.16 -3.63 4.33
CA ARG A 172 -25.46 -2.34 5.00
C ARG A 172 -24.59 -2.09 6.23
N GLN A 173 -23.61 -2.94 6.47
CA GLN A 173 -22.66 -2.83 7.58
C GLN A 173 -21.25 -3.05 7.04
N ASP A 174 -20.32 -3.41 7.91
CA ASP A 174 -18.98 -3.82 7.51
C ASP A 174 -19.05 -5.07 6.64
N CYS A 175 -18.66 -4.91 5.38
CA CYS A 175 -18.50 -6.01 4.44
C CYS A 175 -17.11 -5.95 3.80
N TRP A 176 -16.68 -7.10 3.30
CA TRP A 176 -15.42 -7.27 2.61
C TRP A 176 -15.69 -7.71 1.18
N PHE A 177 -15.12 -6.96 0.23
CA PHE A 177 -15.23 -7.23 -1.18
C PHE A 177 -14.02 -8.02 -1.64
N LEU A 178 -14.26 -9.01 -2.50
CA LEU A 178 -13.23 -9.86 -3.08
C LEU A 178 -13.52 -10.09 -4.55
N TYR A 179 -12.61 -9.70 -5.42
CA TYR A 179 -12.48 -10.23 -6.76
C TYR A 179 -11.35 -11.25 -6.77
N THR A 180 -11.59 -12.40 -7.39
CA THR A 180 -10.56 -13.40 -7.60
C THR A 180 -10.65 -14.02 -8.99
N MET A 181 -9.51 -14.32 -9.57
CA MET A 181 -9.39 -15.15 -10.76
C MET A 181 -8.35 -16.21 -10.44
N VAL A 182 -8.66 -17.49 -10.66
CA VAL A 182 -7.73 -18.59 -10.48
C VAL A 182 -7.83 -19.52 -11.68
N THR A 183 -6.71 -19.78 -12.34
CA THR A 183 -6.70 -20.72 -13.46
C THR A 183 -6.91 -22.16 -12.94
N PRO A 184 -7.70 -23.01 -13.61
CA PRO A 184 -7.99 -24.38 -13.15
C PRO A 184 -6.77 -25.31 -12.96
N ARG A 185 -5.58 -24.88 -13.43
CA ARG A 185 -4.31 -25.61 -13.32
C ARG A 185 -3.29 -24.94 -12.40
N ALA A 186 -3.68 -23.89 -11.68
CA ALA A 186 -2.87 -23.26 -10.63
C ALA A 186 -2.72 -24.23 -9.45
N ALA A 187 -1.76 -25.14 -9.56
CA ALA A 187 -1.33 -25.95 -8.44
C ALA A 187 -0.28 -25.16 -7.66
N PHE A 188 -0.73 -24.49 -6.59
CA PHE A 188 0.19 -24.01 -5.56
C PHE A 188 0.90 -25.22 -4.98
N THR A 189 2.23 -25.22 -5.00
CA THR A 189 3.02 -26.39 -4.56
C THR A 189 3.07 -26.52 -3.04
N PHE A 190 2.60 -25.51 -2.32
CA PHE A 190 2.56 -25.46 -0.87
C PHE A 190 1.24 -24.85 -0.41
N PRO A 191 0.75 -25.18 0.80
CA PRO A 191 -0.40 -24.51 1.39
C PRO A 191 -0.06 -23.03 1.61
N GLU A 192 -0.93 -22.16 1.13
CA GLU A 192 -0.82 -20.72 1.34
C GLU A 192 -2.00 -20.20 2.13
N HIS A 193 -1.69 -19.33 3.08
CA HIS A 193 -2.65 -18.78 4.02
C HIS A 193 -2.37 -17.30 4.20
N THR A 194 -3.41 -16.49 4.08
CA THR A 194 -3.39 -15.06 4.37
C THR A 194 -4.43 -14.79 5.44
N LEU A 195 -4.02 -14.13 6.52
CA LEU A 195 -4.89 -13.66 7.60
C LEU A 195 -4.85 -12.13 7.63
N GLU A 196 -6.01 -11.50 7.47
CA GLU A 196 -6.17 -10.06 7.65
C GLU A 196 -7.03 -9.79 8.89
N ILE A 197 -6.54 -8.95 9.80
CA ILE A 197 -7.28 -8.48 10.97
C ILE A 197 -7.50 -6.97 10.78
N LEU A 198 -8.72 -6.61 10.38
CA LEU A 198 -9.11 -5.22 10.14
C LEU A 198 -9.81 -4.66 11.40
N MET A 199 -9.23 -3.63 12.00
CA MET A 199 -9.67 -3.10 13.29
C MET A 199 -10.18 -1.66 13.14
N ASN A 200 -11.31 -1.35 13.76
CA ASN A 200 -11.89 0.00 13.84
C ASN A 200 -12.19 0.33 15.30
N GLY A 201 -12.28 1.63 15.63
CA GLY A 201 -12.64 2.07 16.98
C GLY A 201 -11.63 1.67 18.05
N LEU A 202 -10.33 1.76 17.72
CA LEU A 202 -9.26 1.51 18.68
C LEU A 202 -9.34 2.54 19.84
N PRO A 203 -9.10 2.12 21.10
CA PRO A 203 -9.08 3.04 22.23
C PRO A 203 -8.05 4.16 22.09
N ASP A 204 -8.38 5.38 22.56
CA ASP A 204 -7.52 6.56 22.41
C ASP A 204 -6.16 6.40 23.11
N ASP A 205 -6.13 5.73 24.26
CA ASP A 205 -4.88 5.44 24.99
C ASP A 205 -3.95 4.52 24.18
N VAL A 206 -4.51 3.62 23.38
CA VAL A 206 -3.74 2.78 22.44
C VAL A 206 -3.29 3.60 21.24
N LEU A 207 -4.18 4.40 20.64
CA LEU A 207 -3.86 5.23 19.46
C LEU A 207 -2.78 6.28 19.74
N ASN A 208 -2.78 6.86 20.94
CA ASN A 208 -1.82 7.88 21.35
C ASN A 208 -0.36 7.44 21.23
N VAL A 209 -0.07 6.13 21.33
CA VAL A 209 1.28 5.57 21.15
C VAL A 209 1.83 5.81 19.73
N PHE A 210 0.96 6.00 18.73
CA PHE A 210 1.36 6.27 17.34
C PHE A 210 1.51 7.76 17.03
N SER A 211 1.48 8.63 18.04
CA SER A 211 1.71 10.06 17.91
C SER A 211 3.18 10.45 18.14
N PRO A 212 3.72 11.45 17.42
CA PRO A 212 5.03 12.05 17.71
C PRO A 212 5.17 12.60 19.14
N SER A 213 4.07 12.91 19.83
CA SER A 213 4.08 13.38 21.21
C SER A 213 4.40 12.28 22.22
N VAL A 214 4.15 11.01 21.88
CA VAL A 214 4.36 9.86 22.78
C VAL A 214 5.55 9.02 22.34
N SER A 215 5.76 8.86 21.04
CA SER A 215 6.84 8.06 20.48
C SER A 215 7.81 8.90 19.67
N LYS A 216 9.09 8.80 20.04
CA LYS A 216 10.17 9.59 19.42
C LYS A 216 10.50 9.18 17.99
N ASP A 217 10.34 7.89 17.69
CA ASP A 217 10.68 7.27 16.42
C ASP A 217 9.93 5.93 16.26
N GLY A 218 10.03 5.32 15.07
CA GLY A 218 9.34 4.07 14.76
C GLY A 218 9.79 2.88 15.62
N ASN A 219 11.03 2.85 16.10
CA ASN A 219 11.51 1.78 16.97
C ASN A 219 10.93 1.91 18.38
N ASP A 220 10.88 3.13 18.92
CA ASP A 220 10.24 3.42 20.20
C ASP A 220 8.73 3.13 20.18
N CYS A 221 8.04 3.54 19.10
CA CYS A 221 6.63 3.19 18.87
C CYS A 221 6.41 1.68 18.81
N ARG A 222 7.26 0.95 18.08
CA ARG A 222 7.20 -0.52 17.98
C ARG A 222 7.32 -1.21 19.34
N MET A 223 8.20 -0.71 20.22
CA MET A 223 8.39 -1.28 21.55
C MET A 223 7.25 -0.91 22.51
N LYS A 224 6.79 0.35 22.51
CA LYS A 224 5.71 0.83 23.38
C LYS A 224 4.35 0.22 23.05
N SER A 225 4.06 0.01 21.76
CA SER A 225 2.83 -0.61 21.29
C SER A 225 2.83 -2.14 21.41
N ALA A 226 3.95 -2.75 21.83
CA ALA A 226 4.18 -4.18 21.85
C ALA A 226 4.02 -4.88 20.47
N ILE A 227 4.06 -4.14 19.35
CA ILE A 227 4.03 -4.74 18.00
C ILE A 227 5.20 -5.72 17.81
N ASN A 228 6.33 -5.49 18.48
CA ASN A 228 7.46 -6.42 18.47
C ASN A 228 7.16 -7.81 19.04
N THR A 229 6.04 -8.02 19.73
CA THR A 229 5.66 -9.31 20.33
C THR A 229 4.57 -10.04 19.56
N VAL A 230 4.01 -9.43 18.51
CA VAL A 230 2.94 -10.04 17.69
C VAL A 230 3.43 -11.28 16.97
N LEU A 231 4.67 -11.23 16.46
CA LEU A 231 5.32 -12.35 15.81
C LEU A 231 6.38 -12.97 16.74
N PRO A 232 6.60 -14.30 16.66
CA PRO A 232 7.66 -14.97 17.40
C PRO A 232 9.03 -14.31 17.22
N PRO A 233 9.89 -14.32 18.26
CA PRO A 233 11.25 -13.80 18.17
C PRO A 233 12.04 -14.43 17.02
N GLY A 234 12.80 -13.62 16.28
CA GLY A 234 13.61 -14.08 15.15
C GLY A 234 12.93 -14.01 13.79
N ILE A 235 11.62 -13.72 13.73
CA ILE A 235 10.97 -13.37 12.47
C ILE A 235 11.36 -11.93 12.10
N ILE A 236 12.19 -11.82 11.06
CA ILE A 236 12.56 -10.55 10.45
C ILE A 236 11.54 -10.25 9.35
N VAL A 237 10.60 -9.34 9.65
CA VAL A 237 9.77 -8.66 8.63
C VAL A 237 10.53 -7.44 8.10
#